data_AF-A0A2E7CP47-F1
#
_entry.id   AF-A0A2E7CP47-F1
#
_cell.length_a   1.000
_cell.length_b   1.000
_cell.length_c   1.000
_cell.angle_alpha   90.00
_cell.angle_beta   90.00
_cell.angle_gamma   90.00
#
_symmetry.space_group_name_H-M   'P 1'
#
loop_
_entity.id
_entity.type
_entity.pdbx_description
1 polymer ?
#
loop_
_entity_poly.entity_id
_entity_poly.type
_entity_poly.pdbx_seq_one_letter_code
_entity_poly.pdbx_strand_id
1 'polypeptide(L)'
;MENKTTVIVWFALILSIFAYGGVAWFISPKGGSDPELIEMLSIAFTILGLVTTVVVVMGANLFKSVDFDTFTIIRAALSESIAIYGLVLCFLSGNFTYIGAFIAWSVGLFLFCFPSESARAAFEENKGA
;
A
#
# COMPACT_ATOMS: atom_id res chain seq x y z
N MET A 1 -19.42 0.25 18.95
CA MET A 1 -19.96 -0.22 17.63
C MET A 1 -19.15 0.30 16.43
N GLU A 2 -18.16 1.17 16.65
CA GLU A 2 -17.35 1.86 15.63
C GLU A 2 -16.36 0.95 14.86
N ASN A 3 -15.80 -0.08 15.53
CA ASN A 3 -14.78 -0.98 14.96
C ASN A 3 -15.23 -1.69 13.65
N LYS A 4 -16.51 -2.04 13.53
CA LYS A 4 -17.00 -2.79 12.36
C LYS A 4 -16.85 -2.01 11.06
N THR A 5 -17.06 -0.70 11.07
CA THR A 5 -16.97 0.13 9.86
C THR A 5 -15.53 0.21 9.37
N THR A 6 -14.58 0.47 10.27
CA THR A 6 -13.14 0.56 9.95
C THR A 6 -12.61 -0.76 9.39
N VAL A 7 -13.01 -1.89 9.95
CA VAL A 7 -12.65 -3.23 9.44
C VAL A 7 -13.23 -3.48 8.05
N ILE A 8 -14.49 -3.11 7.80
CA ILE A 8 -15.12 -3.26 6.47
C ILE A 8 -14.36 -2.42 5.42
N VAL A 9 -14.04 -1.16 5.75
CA VAL A 9 -13.26 -0.29 4.86
C VAL A 9 -11.88 -0.89 4.60
N TRP A 10 -11.20 -1.39 5.63
CA TRP A 10 -9.90 -2.03 5.49
C TRP A 10 -9.95 -3.25 4.55
N PHE A 11 -10.97 -4.10 4.68
CA PHE A 11 -11.16 -5.23 3.75
C PHE A 11 -11.45 -4.77 2.32
N ALA A 12 -12.26 -3.72 2.14
CA ALA A 12 -12.55 -3.16 0.82
C ALA A 12 -11.28 -2.64 0.13
N LEU A 13 -10.37 -2.01 0.89
CA LEU A 13 -9.08 -1.51 0.39
C LEU A 13 -8.11 -2.65 0.04
N ILE A 14 -8.15 -3.77 0.74
CA ILE A 14 -7.38 -4.95 0.32
C ILE A 14 -7.93 -5.53 -0.97
N LEU A 15 -9.26 -5.56 -1.11
CA LEU A 15 -9.90 -6.06 -2.31
C LEU A 15 -9.57 -5.18 -3.54
N SER A 16 -9.43 -3.86 -3.38
CA SER A 16 -9.01 -2.97 -4.48
C SER A 16 -7.60 -3.29 -4.98
N ILE A 17 -6.67 -3.71 -4.12
CA ILE A 17 -5.33 -4.14 -4.54
C ILE A 17 -5.41 -5.33 -5.50
N PHE A 18 -6.28 -6.31 -5.23
CA PHE A 18 -6.49 -7.45 -6.12
C PHE A 18 -7.14 -7.04 -7.45
N ALA A 19 -7.94 -5.98 -7.46
CA ALA A 19 -8.50 -5.44 -8.69
C ALA A 19 -7.39 -4.94 -9.64
N TYR A 20 -6.27 -4.40 -9.13
CA TYR A 20 -5.12 -4.05 -9.98
C TYR A 20 -4.50 -5.26 -10.67
N GLY A 21 -4.37 -6.38 -9.95
CA GLY A 21 -3.94 -7.66 -10.53
C GLY A 21 -4.87 -8.13 -11.64
N GLY A 22 -6.19 -8.05 -11.40
CA GLY A 22 -7.21 -8.32 -12.41
C GLY A 22 -7.10 -7.42 -13.64
N VAL A 23 -6.95 -6.10 -13.44
CA VAL A 23 -6.79 -5.12 -14.52
C VAL A 23 -5.56 -5.44 -15.37
N ALA A 24 -4.41 -5.72 -14.76
CA ALA A 24 -3.21 -6.13 -15.49
C ALA A 24 -3.47 -7.43 -16.29
N TRP A 25 -4.14 -8.41 -15.70
CA TRP A 25 -4.45 -9.67 -16.37
C TRP A 25 -5.34 -9.47 -17.61
N PHE A 26 -6.42 -8.70 -17.49
CA PHE A 26 -7.40 -8.53 -18.57
C PHE A 26 -6.94 -7.57 -19.67
N ILE A 27 -6.17 -6.53 -19.35
CA ILE A 27 -5.75 -5.54 -20.35
C ILE A 27 -4.51 -6.03 -21.14
N SER A 28 -3.79 -7.05 -20.66
CA SER A 28 -2.59 -7.61 -21.28
C SER A 28 -1.56 -6.51 -21.65
N PRO A 29 -0.66 -6.17 -20.71
CA PRO A 29 0.43 -5.23 -20.90
C PRO A 29 1.22 -5.54 -22.16
N LYS A 30 1.20 -4.63 -23.13
CA LYS A 30 1.91 -4.84 -24.40
C LYS A 30 3.42 -4.62 -24.27
N GLY A 31 3.87 -4.00 -23.19
CA GLY A 31 5.25 -3.57 -23.01
C GLY A 31 5.71 -2.68 -24.15
N GLY A 32 7.02 -2.47 -24.26
CA GLY A 32 7.63 -1.74 -25.37
C GLY A 32 8.22 -0.37 -25.01
N SER A 33 8.19 -0.01 -23.72
CA SER A 33 9.01 1.09 -23.22
C SER A 33 10.50 0.73 -23.21
N ASP A 34 11.34 1.76 -23.21
CA ASP A 34 12.80 1.62 -23.14
C ASP A 34 13.23 0.82 -21.88
N PRO A 35 14.05 -0.24 -22.01
CA PRO A 35 14.59 -0.98 -20.88
C PRO A 35 15.29 -0.12 -19.83
N GLU A 36 16.03 0.92 -20.25
CA GLU A 36 16.75 1.81 -19.32
C GLU A 36 15.77 2.62 -18.46
N LEU A 37 14.69 3.11 -19.07
CA LEU A 37 13.60 3.80 -18.36
C LEU A 37 12.91 2.86 -17.36
N ILE A 38 12.63 1.62 -17.76
CA ILE A 38 11.99 0.62 -16.88
C ILE A 38 12.89 0.33 -15.67
N GLU A 39 14.19 0.15 -15.89
CA GLU A 39 15.15 -0.09 -14.81
C GLU A 39 15.18 1.10 -13.84
N MET A 40 15.35 2.32 -14.36
CA MET A 40 15.37 3.55 -13.55
C MET A 40 14.08 3.71 -12.72
N LEU A 41 12.91 3.52 -13.34
CA LEU A 41 11.62 3.60 -12.65
C LEU A 41 11.46 2.50 -11.61
N SER A 42 11.95 1.29 -11.88
CA SER A 42 11.87 0.17 -10.93
C SER A 42 12.66 0.47 -9.66
N ILE A 43 13.85 1.06 -9.79
CA ILE A 43 14.68 1.49 -8.66
C ILE A 43 13.97 2.64 -7.92
N ALA A 44 13.51 3.66 -8.63
CA ALA A 44 12.84 4.81 -8.03
C ALA A 44 11.59 4.39 -7.23
N PHE A 45 10.75 3.54 -7.81
CA PHE A 45 9.55 3.03 -7.14
C PHE A 45 9.85 2.10 -5.98
N THR A 46 10.93 1.32 -6.05
CA THR A 46 11.39 0.52 -4.91
C THR A 46 11.80 1.43 -3.74
N ILE A 47 12.55 2.49 -4.01
CA ILE A 47 12.94 3.49 -3.00
C ILE A 47 11.70 4.17 -2.40
N LEU A 48 10.77 4.62 -3.25
CA LEU A 48 9.51 5.23 -2.78
C LEU A 48 8.67 4.24 -1.96
N GLY A 49 8.63 2.96 -2.34
CA GLY A 49 7.96 1.91 -1.57
C GLY A 49 8.59 1.69 -0.19
N LEU A 50 9.92 1.74 -0.09
CA LEU A 50 10.64 1.67 1.18
C LEU A 50 10.32 2.88 2.07
N VAL A 51 10.38 4.09 1.51
CA VAL A 51 10.04 5.32 2.25
C VAL A 51 8.59 5.25 2.74
N THR A 52 7.67 4.83 1.87
CA THR A 52 6.25 4.66 2.20
C THR A 52 6.06 3.63 3.32
N THR A 53 6.78 2.52 3.28
CA THR A 53 6.79 1.51 4.35
C THR A 53 7.20 2.11 5.69
N VAL A 54 8.30 2.89 5.70
CA VAL A 54 8.77 3.57 6.92
C VAL A 54 7.70 4.52 7.45
N VAL A 55 7.08 5.33 6.59
CA VAL A 55 6.00 6.25 6.98
C VAL A 55 4.78 5.49 7.52
N VAL A 56 4.40 4.37 6.91
CA VAL A 56 3.26 3.55 7.36
C VAL A 56 3.53 2.90 8.72
N VAL A 57 4.76 2.43 8.97
CA VAL A 57 5.13 1.74 10.21
C VAL A 57 5.39 2.74 11.35
N MET A 58 6.08 3.84 11.08
CA MET A 58 6.44 4.87 12.07
C MET A 58 5.41 6.01 12.17
N GLY A 59 4.36 5.96 11.35
CA GLY A 59 3.42 7.05 11.15
C GLY A 59 2.68 7.51 12.39
N ALA A 60 2.55 6.67 13.42
CA ALA A 60 1.90 7.05 14.68
C ALA A 60 2.55 8.30 15.30
N ASN A 61 3.87 8.45 15.16
CA ASN A 61 4.61 9.62 15.63
C ASN A 61 4.47 10.84 14.72
N LEU A 62 4.23 10.63 13.42
CA LEU A 62 4.08 11.69 12.42
C LEU A 62 2.66 12.27 12.41
N PHE A 63 1.67 11.45 12.80
CA PHE A 63 0.25 11.74 12.67
C PHE A 63 -0.45 11.80 14.05
N LYS A 64 0.22 12.36 15.07
CA LYS A 64 -0.35 12.49 16.43
C LYS A 64 -1.63 13.33 16.50
N SER A 65 -1.82 14.26 15.57
CA SER A 65 -2.94 15.21 15.56
C SER A 65 -4.24 14.65 14.97
N VAL A 66 -4.19 13.49 14.31
CA VAL A 66 -5.38 12.90 13.68
C VAL A 66 -5.99 11.80 14.53
N ASP A 67 -7.24 11.46 14.23
CA ASP A 67 -7.93 10.33 14.85
C ASP A 67 -7.46 9.00 14.28
N PHE A 68 -7.59 7.94 15.07
CA PHE A 68 -7.11 6.59 14.72
C PHE A 68 -7.72 6.05 13.41
N ASP A 69 -9.01 6.30 13.16
CA ASP A 69 -9.68 5.85 11.94
C ASP A 69 -9.12 6.56 10.70
N THR A 70 -8.91 7.87 10.81
CA THR A 70 -8.26 8.68 9.76
C THR A 70 -6.83 8.20 9.50
N PHE A 71 -6.07 7.95 10.57
CA PHE A 71 -4.72 7.39 10.47
C PHE A 71 -4.70 6.02 9.77
N THR A 72 -5.67 5.16 10.10
CA THR A 72 -5.81 3.83 9.47
C THR A 72 -6.08 3.95 7.98
N ILE A 73 -6.97 4.86 7.56
CA ILE A 73 -7.25 5.13 6.15
C ILE A 73 -6.00 5.66 5.43
N ILE A 74 -5.25 6.58 6.04
CA ILE A 74 -4.01 7.11 5.48
C ILE A 74 -2.98 6.00 5.29
N ARG A 75 -2.76 5.14 6.30
CA ARG A 75 -1.84 3.99 6.19
C ARG A 75 -2.24 3.04 5.08
N ALA A 76 -3.54 2.79 4.95
CA ALA A 76 -4.09 1.92 3.94
C ALA A 76 -3.85 2.51 2.53
N ALA A 77 -4.15 3.80 2.31
CA ALA A 77 -3.91 4.48 1.05
C ALA A 77 -2.41 4.54 0.68
N LEU A 78 -1.54 4.79 1.66
CA LEU A 78 -0.09 4.74 1.46
C LEU A 78 0.37 3.33 1.06
N SER A 79 -0.11 2.29 1.76
CA SER A 79 0.22 0.91 1.43
C SER A 79 -0.29 0.53 0.04
N GLU A 80 -1.48 0.99 -0.36
CA GLU A 80 -2.06 0.75 -1.68
C GLU A 80 -1.24 1.39 -2.81
N SER A 81 -0.65 2.57 -2.59
CA SER A 81 0.20 3.24 -3.59
C SER A 81 1.38 2.38 -4.06
N ILE A 82 1.89 1.48 -3.20
CA ILE A 82 2.95 0.52 -3.54
C ILE A 82 2.46 -0.44 -4.64
N ALA A 83 1.24 -0.96 -4.53
CA ALA A 83 0.68 -1.83 -5.58
C ALA A 83 0.51 -1.08 -6.91
N ILE A 84 0.16 0.21 -6.86
CA ILE A 84 0.05 1.06 -8.06
C ILE A 84 1.41 1.20 -8.76
N TYR A 85 2.52 1.33 -8.03
CA TYR A 85 3.86 1.36 -8.63
C TYR A 85 4.16 0.08 -9.44
N GLY A 86 3.80 -1.08 -8.90
CA GLY A 86 3.92 -2.36 -9.60
C GLY A 86 3.03 -2.45 -10.84
N LEU A 87 1.80 -1.91 -10.76
CA LEU A 87 0.88 -1.84 -11.89
C LEU A 87 1.48 -1.00 -13.03
N VAL A 88 2.02 0.17 -12.72
CA VAL A 88 2.68 1.06 -13.70
C VAL A 88 3.85 0.35 -14.38
N LEU A 89 4.74 -0.28 -13.60
CA LEU A 89 5.88 -1.04 -14.15
C LEU A 89 5.42 -2.22 -15.02
N CYS A 90 4.35 -2.91 -14.61
CA CYS A 90 3.78 -4.00 -15.39
C CYS A 90 3.28 -3.52 -16.76
N PHE A 91 2.54 -2.41 -16.80
CA PHE A 91 2.06 -1.83 -18.07
C PHE A 91 3.19 -1.37 -18.99
N LEU A 92 4.25 -0.78 -18.45
CA LEU A 92 5.39 -0.29 -19.25
C LEU A 92 6.29 -1.41 -19.77
N SER A 93 6.53 -2.43 -18.94
CA SER A 93 7.47 -3.51 -19.25
C SER A 93 6.85 -4.71 -19.95
N GLY A 94 5.53 -4.92 -19.80
CA GLY A 94 4.91 -6.18 -20.20
C GLY A 94 5.10 -7.31 -19.17
N ASN A 95 5.86 -7.09 -18.09
CA ASN A 95 6.25 -8.13 -17.15
C ASN A 95 5.34 -8.14 -15.91
N PHE A 96 4.61 -9.24 -15.73
CA PHE A 96 3.73 -9.47 -14.58
C PHE A 96 4.46 -9.65 -13.24
N THR A 97 5.78 -9.86 -13.26
CA THR A 97 6.58 -10.01 -12.04
C THR A 97 6.53 -8.74 -11.17
N TYR A 98 6.56 -7.57 -11.80
CA TYR A 98 6.52 -6.29 -11.06
C TYR A 98 5.22 -6.13 -10.28
N ILE A 99 4.07 -6.32 -10.92
CA ILE A 99 2.79 -6.18 -10.22
C ILE A 99 2.65 -7.23 -9.12
N GLY A 100 3.07 -8.48 -9.35
CA GLY A 100 3.02 -9.53 -8.33
C GLY A 100 3.84 -9.18 -7.09
N ALA A 101 5.07 -8.71 -7.26
CA ALA A 101 5.96 -8.33 -6.15
C ALA A 101 5.41 -7.16 -5.33
N PHE A 102 4.96 -6.09 -6.00
CA PHE A 102 4.45 -4.90 -5.32
C PHE A 102 3.06 -5.11 -4.70
N ILE A 103 2.19 -5.94 -5.29
CA ILE A 103 0.94 -6.38 -4.65
C ILE A 103 1.26 -7.16 -3.38
N ALA A 104 2.18 -8.14 -3.44
CA ALA A 104 2.55 -8.94 -2.28
C ALA A 104 3.09 -8.05 -1.14
N TRP A 105 3.91 -7.06 -1.47
CA TRP A 105 4.41 -6.07 -0.51
C TRP A 105 3.26 -5.24 0.09
N SER A 106 2.41 -4.65 -0.75
CA SER A 106 1.26 -3.85 -0.32
C SER A 106 0.33 -4.63 0.62
N VAL A 107 -0.05 -5.85 0.23
CA VAL A 107 -0.87 -6.75 1.07
C VAL A 107 -0.15 -7.10 2.38
N GLY A 108 1.14 -7.41 2.32
CA GLY A 108 1.95 -7.68 3.52
C GLY A 108 1.93 -6.53 4.51
N LEU A 109 2.04 -5.29 4.03
CA LEU A 109 1.91 -4.10 4.88
C LEU A 109 0.51 -3.94 5.44
N PHE A 110 -0.54 -4.16 4.63
CA PHE A 110 -1.91 -4.12 5.11
C PHE A 110 -2.12 -5.08 6.28
N LEU A 111 -1.71 -6.35 6.12
CA LEU A 111 -1.82 -7.38 7.15
C LEU A 111 -1.04 -7.02 8.42
N PHE A 112 0.16 -6.45 8.28
CA PHE A 112 0.95 -5.98 9.41
C PHE A 112 0.30 -4.80 10.15
N CYS A 113 -0.45 -3.97 9.43
CA CYS A 113 -1.08 -2.75 9.94
C CYS A 113 -2.56 -2.93 10.28
N PHE A 114 -2.99 -4.16 10.60
CA PHE A 114 -4.39 -4.47 10.88
C PHE A 114 -4.96 -3.58 12.01
N PRO A 115 -6.15 -2.97 11.84
CA PRO A 115 -6.76 -2.11 12.85
C PRO A 115 -7.37 -2.93 13.99
N SER A 116 -6.51 -3.41 14.89
CA SER A 116 -6.93 -4.09 16.13
C SER A 116 -7.14 -3.10 17.28
N GLU A 117 -7.90 -3.52 18.29
CA GLU A 117 -8.04 -2.76 19.55
C GLU A 117 -6.68 -2.54 20.24
N SER A 118 -5.76 -3.51 20.14
CA SER A 118 -4.38 -3.35 20.64
C SER A 118 -3.60 -2.28 19.87
N ALA A 119 -3.78 -2.19 18.55
CA ALA A 119 -3.16 -1.15 17.74
C ALA A 119 -3.73 0.24 18.06
N ARG A 120 -5.04 0.33 18.35
CA ARG A 120 -5.68 1.57 18.81
C ARG A 120 -5.13 2.02 20.15
N ALA A 121 -5.06 1.12 21.13
CA ALA A 121 -4.49 1.42 22.45
C ALA A 121 -3.04 1.93 22.34
N ALA A 122 -2.21 1.27 21.54
CA ALA A 122 -0.83 1.69 21.30
C ALA A 122 -0.74 3.06 20.59
N PHE A 123 -1.66 3.36 19.68
CA PHE A 123 -1.70 4.68 19.03
C PHE A 123 -2.05 5.80 20.01
N GLU A 124 -3.08 5.60 20.84
CA GLU A 124 -3.50 6.58 21.86
C GLU A 124 -2.42 6.79 22.94
N GLU A 125 -1.72 5.72 23.35
CA GLU A 125 -0.56 5.83 24.25
C GLU A 125 0.55 6.71 23.65
N ASN A 126 0.90 6.50 22.38
CA ASN A 126 1.89 7.32 21.68
C ASN A 126 1.44 8.76 21.42
N LYS A 127 0.13 9.04 21.44
CA LYS A 127 -0.44 10.39 21.31
C LYS A 127 -0.32 11.17 22.63
N GLY A 128 -0.35 10.48 23.77
CA GLY A 128 -0.19 11.06 25.10
C GLY A 128 1.25 11.25 25.57
N ALA A 129 2.23 10.64 24.88
CA ALA A 129 3.67 10.76 25.12
C ALA A 129 4.33 11.84 24.25
#